data_AF-X1VQ29-F1
#
_entry.id   AF-X1VQ29-F1
#
_cell.length_a   1.000
_cell.length_b   1.000
_cell.length_c   1.000
_cell.angle_alpha   90.00
_cell.angle_beta   90.00
_cell.angle_gamma   90.00
#
_symmetry.space_group_name_H-M   'P 1'
#
loop_
_entity.id
_entity.type
_entity.pdbx_description
1 polymer ?
#
loop_
_entity_poly.entity_id
_entity_poly.type
_entity_poly.pdbx_seq_one_letter_code
_entity_poly.pdbx_strand_id
1 'polypeptide(L)' 'MKNLTKQEFNIRFLLAAQCFMPKVARQLIRECRDDIEMFGLDYAQRKWAKFVGI' A
#
# COMPACT_ATOMS: atom_id res chain seq x y z
N MET A 1 -10.07 10.79 8.55
CA MET A 1 -10.19 9.53 7.78
C MET A 1 -10.11 8.38 8.78
N LYS A 2 -10.99 7.38 8.69
CA LYS A 2 -10.89 6.18 9.54
C LYS A 2 -9.68 5.37 9.03
N ASN A 3 -8.68 5.11 9.87
CA ASN A 3 -7.53 4.30 9.46
C ASN A 3 -8.01 2.88 9.12
N LEU A 4 -7.49 2.34 8.01
CA LEU A 4 -7.79 0.97 7.62
C LEU A 4 -7.09 -0.01 8.57
N THR A 5 -7.65 -1.21 8.72
CA THR A 5 -6.87 -2.33 9.25
C THR A 5 -5.75 -2.69 8.27
N LYS A 6 -4.70 -3.37 8.77
CA LYS A 6 -3.60 -3.85 7.90
C LYS A 6 -4.12 -4.70 6.74
N GLN A 7 -5.14 -5.51 6.99
CA GLN A 7 -5.75 -6.38 5.99
C GLN A 7 -6.48 -5.58 4.90
N GLU A 8 -7.35 -4.63 5.29
CA GLU A 8 -8.05 -3.77 4.32
C GLU A 8 -7.09 -2.95 3.46
N PHE A 9 -6.05 -2.39 4.09
CA PHE A 9 -5.02 -1.63 3.38
C PHE A 9 -4.28 -2.51 2.37
N ASN A 10 -3.82 -3.70 2.78
CA ASN A 10 -3.13 -4.62 1.90
C ASN A 10 -3.99 -5.06 0.71
N ILE A 11 -5.29 -5.33 0.92
CA ILE A 11 -6.21 -5.70 -0.17
C ILE A 11 -6.32 -4.56 -1.17
N ARG A 12 -6.55 -3.32 -0.72
CA ARG A 12 -6.64 -2.16 -1.61
C ARG A 12 -5.33 -1.90 -2.35
N PHE A 13 -4.20 -2.05 -1.66
CA PHE A 13 -2.89 -1.87 -2.27
C PHE A 13 -2.62 -2.88 -3.38
N LEU A 14 -2.90 -4.16 -3.13
CA LEU A 14 -2.74 -5.22 -4.13
C LEU A 14 -3.65 -5.00 -5.34
N LEU A 15 -4.90 -4.61 -5.12
CA LEU A 15 -5.82 -4.27 -6.21
C LEU A 15 -5.32 -3.10 -7.07
N ALA A 16 -4.83 -2.03 -6.43
CA ALA A 16 -4.27 -0.89 -7.15
C ALA A 16 -2.99 -1.26 -7.94
N ALA A 17 -2.13 -2.11 -7.36
CA ALA A 17 -0.89 -2.55 -7.99
C ALA A 17 -1.11 -3.45 -9.22
N GLN A 18 -2.26 -4.14 -9.33
CA GLN A 18 -2.59 -4.99 -10.48
C GLN A 18 -2.74 -4.22 -11.80
N CYS A 19 -2.99 -2.92 -11.75
CA CYS A 19 -3.07 -2.07 -12.95
C CYS A 19 -1.72 -1.81 -13.63
N PHE A 20 -0.61 -2.24 -13.01
CA PHE A 20 0.74 -2.00 -13.49
C PHE A 20 1.39 -3.26 -14.05
N MET A 21 2.39 -3.07 -14.90
CA MET A 21 3.23 -4.18 -15.39
C MET A 21 3.81 -4.99 -14.22
N PRO A 22 3.94 -6.32 -14.33
CA PRO A 22 4.35 -7.16 -13.20
C PRO A 22 5.65 -6.74 -12.50
N LYS A 23 6.62 -6.20 -13.26
CA LYS A 23 7.86 -5.66 -12.69
C LYS A 23 7.60 -4.46 -11.77
N VAL A 24 6.75 -3.54 -12.19
CA VAL A 24 6.39 -2.32 -11.44
C VAL A 24 5.52 -2.69 -10.24
N ALA A 25 4.53 -3.57 -10.43
CA ALA A 25 3.67 -4.04 -9.35
C ALA A 25 4.47 -4.67 -8.19
N ARG A 26 5.44 -5.53 -8.52
CA ARG A 26 6.34 -6.14 -7.51
C ARG A 26 7.18 -5.10 -6.77
N GLN A 27 7.65 -4.07 -7.46
CA GLN A 27 8.42 -3.00 -6.85
C GLN A 27 7.56 -2.19 -5.87
N LEU A 28 6.35 -1.78 -6.29
CA LEU A 28 5.40 -1.06 -5.44
C LEU A 28 5.03 -1.85 -4.18
N ILE A 29 4.78 -3.15 -4.32
CA ILE A 29 4.48 -4.04 -3.18
C ILE A 29 5.66 -4.11 -2.22
N ARG A 30 6.90 -4.20 -2.73
CA ARG A 30 8.10 -4.22 -1.89
C ARG A 30 8.26 -2.90 -1.14
N GLU A 31 8.17 -1.77 -1.84
CA GLU A 31 8.28 -0.44 -1.21
C GLU A 31 7.21 -0.24 -0.12
N CYS A 32 5.96 -0.62 -0.39
CA CYS A 32 4.90 -0.55 0.60
C CYS A 32 5.14 -1.45 1.81
N ARG A 33 5.66 -2.66 1.60
CA ARG A 33 6.00 -3.56 2.70
C ARG A 33 7.11 -2.96 3.57
N ASP A 34 8.15 -2.44 2.93
CA ASP A 34 9.29 -1.84 3.62
C ASP A 34 8.84 -0.59 4.42
N ASP A 35 7.90 0.21 3.88
CA ASP A 35 7.29 1.33 4.61
C ASP A 35 6.53 0.87 5.87
N ILE A 36 5.77 -0.22 5.78
CA ILE A 36 5.04 -0.79 6.93
C ILE A 36 6.01 -1.32 7.98
N GLU A 37 7.08 -2.01 7.56
CA GLU A 37 8.08 -2.59 8.45
C GLU A 37 8.94 -1.54 9.15
N MET A 38 9.35 -0.48 8.44
CA MET A 38 10.22 0.57 9.00
C MET A 38 9.47 1.67 9.74
N PHE A 39 8.29 2.07 9.25
CA PHE A 39 7.58 3.27 9.75
C PHE A 39 6.17 2.98 10.29
N GLY A 40 5.68 1.75 10.15
CA GLY A 40 4.37 1.34 10.63
C GLY A 40 3.23 1.63 9.65
N LEU A 41 2.07 1.03 9.95
CA LEU A 41 0.88 1.08 9.09
C LEU A 41 0.34 2.51 8.90
N ASP A 42 0.33 3.34 9.95
CA ASP A 42 -0.19 4.71 9.87
C ASP A 42 0.64 5.58 8.91
N TYR A 43 1.96 5.38 8.88
CA TYR A 43 2.81 6.05 7.91
C TYR A 43 2.50 5.58 6.49
N ALA A 44 2.46 4.26 6.27
CA ALA A 44 2.17 3.69 4.97
C ALA A 44 0.80 4.15 4.43
N GLN A 45 -0.24 4.19 5.27
CA GLN A 45 -1.56 4.68 4.87
C GLN A 45 -1.54 6.13 4.41
N ARG A 46 -0.80 7.02 5.09
CA ARG A 46 -0.68 8.42 4.67
C ARG A 46 0.09 8.57 3.37
N LYS A 47 1.21 7.85 3.22
CA LYS A 47 2.06 7.90 2.02
C LYS A 47 1.31 7.39 0.79
N TRP A 48 0.59 6.28 0.93
CA TRP A 48 -0.06 5.60 -0.17
C TRP A 48 -1.54 5.97 -0.35
N ALA A 49 -2.11 6.88 0.46
CA ALA A 49 -3.52 7.28 0.46
C ALA A 49 -4.11 7.46 -0.96
N LYS A 50 -3.44 8.26 -1.79
CA LYS A 50 -3.86 8.49 -3.19
C LYS A 50 -3.80 7.23 -4.06
N PHE A 51 -2.80 6.38 -3.83
CA PHE A 51 -2.61 5.13 -4.57
C PHE A 51 -3.70 4.10 -4.24
N VAL A 52 -4.12 4.01 -2.97
CA VAL A 52 -5.15 3.08 -2.49
C VAL A 52 -6.57 3.66 -2.44
N GLY A 53 -6.76 4.90 -2.88
CA GLY A 53 -8.07 5.56 -2.95
C GLY A 53 -8.69 5.82 -1.58
N ILE A 54 -7.89 6.38 -0.65
CA ILE A 54 -8.30 6.75 0.71
C ILE A 54 -7.99 8.22 0.95
#